data_AF-A0A7S3GMH5-F1
#
_entry.id   AF-A0A7S3GMH5-F1
#
_cell.length_a   1.000
_cell.length_b   1.000
_cell.length_c   1.000
_cell.angle_alpha   90.00
_cell.angle_beta   90.00
_cell.angle_gamma   90.00
#
_symmetry.space_group_name_H-M   'P 1'
#
loop_
_entity.id
_entity.type
_entity.pdbx_description
1 polymer ?
#
loop_
_entity_poly.entity_id
_entity_poly.type
_entity_poly.pdbx_seq_one_letter_code
_entity_poly.pdbx_strand_id
1 'polypeptide(L)'
;MLEQRKEVMLKSLEAADEKFEKLKTKLEAARARRTKKGEMEEEEKEETECNGEDGFYTVEDVLAIRVDKRGGEKYQVQWKGYEDTTFEPLSSFASDGAKDVLVTKREKIRERQVRADFDCIK
;
A
#
# COMPACT_ATOMS: atom_id res chain seq x y z
N MET A 1 -40.16 10.48 17.93
CA MET A 1 -39.06 11.12 17.17
C MET A 1 -37.81 10.23 17.00
N LEU A 2 -37.40 9.42 17.99
CA LEU A 2 -36.25 8.50 17.81
C LEU A 2 -36.51 7.36 16.81
N GLU A 3 -37.73 6.83 16.75
CA GLU A 3 -38.08 5.70 15.86
C GLU A 3 -38.07 6.10 14.38
N GLN A 4 -38.57 7.30 14.06
CA GLN A 4 -38.53 7.85 12.70
C GLN A 4 -37.08 8.03 12.20
N ARG A 5 -36.15 8.38 13.09
CA ARG A 5 -34.73 8.49 12.74
C ARG A 5 -34.09 7.12 12.48
N LYS A 6 -34.52 6.07 13.18
CA LYS A 6 -34.04 4.69 12.96
C LYS A 6 -34.49 4.16 11.60
N GLU A 7 -35.74 4.42 11.19
CA GLU A 7 -36.23 4.00 9.87
C GLU A 7 -35.51 4.68 8.70
N VAL A 8 -35.19 5.98 8.83
CA VAL A 8 -34.45 6.71 7.79
C VAL A 8 -33.02 6.18 7.65
N MET A 9 -32.39 5.78 8.76
CA MET A 9 -31.05 5.16 8.70
C MET A 9 -31.08 3.75 8.12
N LEU A 10 -32.10 2.93 8.43
CA LEU A 10 -32.21 1.58 7.87
C LEU A 10 -32.39 1.60 6.34
N LYS A 11 -33.25 2.49 5.83
CA LYS A 11 -33.45 2.67 4.37
C LYS A 11 -32.19 3.18 3.67
N SER A 12 -31.37 3.95 4.38
CA SER A 12 -30.09 4.44 3.84
C SER A 12 -29.02 3.34 3.77
N LEU A 13 -29.08 2.35 4.68
CA LEU A 13 -28.20 1.18 4.68
C LEU A 13 -28.55 0.22 3.54
N GLU A 14 -29.84 -0.06 3.31
CA GLU A 14 -30.29 -0.90 2.18
C GLU A 14 -29.87 -0.31 0.82
N ALA A 15 -29.95 1.03 0.68
CA ALA A 15 -29.49 1.73 -0.52
C ALA A 15 -27.95 1.71 -0.70
N ALA A 16 -27.19 1.45 0.36
CA ALA A 16 -25.73 1.29 0.30
C ALA A 16 -25.33 -0.12 -0.17
N ASP A 17 -26.09 -1.14 0.24
CA ASP A 17 -25.83 -2.54 -0.13
C ASP A 17 -25.98 -2.78 -1.65
N GLU A 18 -26.97 -2.15 -2.29
CA GLU A 18 -27.14 -2.23 -3.74
C GLU A 18 -25.99 -1.58 -4.53
N LYS A 19 -25.40 -0.51 -3.99
CA LYS A 19 -24.25 0.16 -4.60
C LYS A 19 -22.98 -0.68 -4.47
N PHE A 20 -22.84 -1.40 -3.36
CA PHE A 20 -21.71 -2.29 -3.11
C PHE A 20 -21.70 -3.49 -4.06
N GLU A 21 -22.84 -4.14 -4.29
CA GLU A 21 -22.94 -5.28 -5.23
C GLU A 21 -22.68 -4.88 -6.69
N LYS A 22 -23.12 -3.69 -7.12
CA LYS A 22 -22.80 -3.12 -8.44
C LYS A 22 -21.30 -2.83 -8.62
N LEU A 23 -20.58 -2.54 -7.55
CA LEU A 23 -19.13 -2.32 -7.59
C LEU A 23 -18.35 -3.64 -7.60
N LYS A 24 -18.81 -4.63 -6.82
CA LYS A 24 -18.22 -5.97 -6.76
C LYS A 24 -18.21 -6.66 -8.13
N THR A 25 -19.34 -6.63 -8.83
CA THR A 25 -19.46 -7.17 -10.19
C THR A 25 -18.58 -6.45 -11.22
N LYS A 26 -18.44 -5.12 -11.14
CA LYS A 26 -17.52 -4.36 -12.01
C LYS A 26 -16.05 -4.69 -11.76
N LEU A 27 -15.67 -4.95 -10.50
CA LEU A 27 -14.31 -5.30 -10.13
C LEU A 27 -13.90 -6.69 -10.64
N GLU A 28 -14.80 -7.67 -10.54
CA GLU A 28 -14.56 -9.01 -11.09
C GLU A 28 -14.47 -9.01 -12.62
N ALA A 29 -15.36 -8.26 -13.30
CA ALA A 29 -15.28 -8.07 -14.75
C ALA A 29 -13.97 -7.37 -15.18
N ALA A 30 -13.44 -6.44 -14.38
CA ALA A 30 -12.17 -5.80 -14.64
C ALA A 30 -10.96 -6.75 -14.41
N ARG A 31 -11.03 -7.63 -13.40
CA ARG A 31 -10.01 -8.65 -13.14
C ARG A 31 -9.93 -9.68 -14.27
N ALA A 32 -11.07 -10.11 -14.83
CA ALA A 32 -11.10 -11.05 -15.95
C ALA A 32 -10.46 -10.52 -17.25
N ARG A 33 -10.36 -9.18 -17.42
CA ARG A 33 -9.75 -8.55 -18.60
C ARG A 33 -8.23 -8.39 -18.50
N ARG A 34 -7.65 -8.65 -17.33
CA ARG A 34 -6.24 -8.36 -17.02
C ARG A 34 -5.28 -9.51 -17.33
N THR A 35 -5.80 -10.69 -17.67
CA THR A 35 -5.01 -11.89 -17.99
C THR A 35 -4.61 -12.02 -19.46
N LYS A 36 -4.94 -11.03 -20.31
CA LYS A 36 -4.70 -11.11 -21.77
C LYS A 36 -3.78 -10.02 -22.34
N LYS A 37 -3.13 -9.21 -21.49
CA LYS A 37 -2.26 -8.10 -21.93
C LYS A 37 -1.19 -7.79 -20.88
N GLY A 38 -0.09 -8.53 -20.90
CA GLY A 38 1.05 -8.32 -20.01
C GLY A 38 2.17 -9.34 -20.17
N GLU A 39 2.60 -9.59 -21.41
CA GLU A 39 3.98 -9.99 -21.71
C GLU A 39 4.77 -8.71 -22.04
N MET A 40 6.06 -8.68 -21.67
CA MET A 40 7.09 -7.63 -21.86
C MET A 40 6.98 -6.37 -20.97
N GLU A 41 7.98 -5.91 -20.21
CA GLU A 41 9.45 -6.13 -20.19
C GLU A 41 9.98 -6.26 -18.76
N GLU A 42 10.89 -7.22 -18.60
CA GLU A 42 11.75 -7.51 -17.47
C GLU A 42 13.12 -6.90 -17.83
N GLU A 43 13.60 -5.94 -17.04
CA GLU A 43 14.93 -5.35 -17.22
C GLU A 43 15.78 -5.79 -16.01
N GLU A 44 16.94 -6.36 -16.34
CA GLU A 44 17.88 -7.07 -15.47
C GLU A 44 18.29 -6.30 -14.22
N LYS A 45 18.39 -7.02 -13.10
CA LYS A 45 19.52 -6.81 -12.19
C LYS A 45 19.90 -8.08 -11.43
N GLU A 46 21.00 -8.66 -11.89
CA GLU A 46 22.10 -9.24 -11.11
C GLU A 46 21.79 -10.45 -10.21
N GLU A 47 22.27 -11.59 -10.67
CA GLU A 47 22.28 -12.87 -9.99
C GLU A 47 23.06 -12.78 -8.67
N THR A 48 22.36 -12.93 -7.54
CA THR A 48 23.00 -13.30 -6.27
C THR A 48 22.32 -14.55 -5.74
N GLU A 49 23.10 -15.61 -5.57
CA GLU A 49 22.68 -16.87 -4.94
C GLU A 49 22.00 -16.60 -3.58
N CYS A 50 20.68 -16.75 -3.51
CA CYS A 50 20.00 -16.92 -2.23
C CYS A 50 19.99 -18.41 -1.88
N ASN A 51 21.08 -18.84 -1.24
CA ASN A 51 21.08 -20.07 -0.46
C ASN A 51 19.97 -19.98 0.59
N GLY A 52 19.11 -21.00 0.62
CA GLY A 52 17.80 -20.93 1.24
C GLY A 52 17.80 -20.87 2.76
N GLU A 53 16.84 -20.12 3.29
CA GLU A 53 16.09 -20.33 4.53
C GLU A 53 14.81 -19.49 4.38
N ASP A 54 13.64 -20.08 4.63
CA ASP A 54 12.27 -19.54 4.48
C ASP A 54 12.11 -18.03 4.19
N GLY A 55 11.50 -17.69 3.04
CA GLY A 55 11.36 -16.37 2.39
C GLY A 55 10.77 -15.19 3.19
N PHE A 56 11.29 -14.91 4.38
CA PHE A 56 10.94 -13.80 5.25
C PHE A 56 12.19 -12.99 5.56
N TYR A 57 12.30 -11.81 4.96
CA TYR A 57 13.37 -10.86 5.24
C TYR A 57 12.99 -9.91 6.38
N THR A 58 13.95 -9.59 7.24
CA THR A 58 13.73 -8.67 8.36
C THR A 58 13.97 -7.23 7.91
N VAL A 59 13.02 -6.34 8.20
CA VAL A 59 13.15 -4.90 7.97
C VAL A 59 14.08 -4.30 9.03
N GLU A 60 15.08 -3.54 8.58
CA GLU A 60 15.94 -2.75 9.46
C GLU A 60 15.39 -1.34 9.65
N ASP A 61 15.12 -0.62 8.56
CA ASP A 61 14.54 0.72 8.63
C ASP A 61 13.70 1.09 7.40
N VAL A 62 12.95 2.19 7.51
CA VAL A 62 12.15 2.81 6.45
C VAL A 62 12.71 4.20 6.18
N LEU A 63 13.23 4.40 4.98
CA LEU A 63 13.96 5.62 4.62
C LEU A 63 13.04 6.69 4.02
N ALA A 64 12.13 6.27 3.14
CA ALA A 64 11.27 7.17 2.38
C ALA A 64 9.92 6.54 2.08
N ILE A 65 8.95 7.40 1.79
CA ILE A 65 7.62 7.00 1.34
C ILE A 65 7.28 7.82 0.11
N ARG A 66 6.81 7.13 -0.92
CA ARG A 66 6.27 7.77 -2.11
C ARG A 66 4.83 7.33 -2.34
N VAL A 67 4.02 8.24 -2.87
CA VAL A 67 2.63 7.97 -3.25
C VAL A 67 2.59 7.93 -4.77
N ASP A 68 2.16 6.80 -5.32
CA ASP A 68 1.94 6.65 -6.75
C ASP A 68 0.76 7.53 -7.21
N LYS A 69 0.67 7.81 -8.52
CA LYS A 69 -0.44 8.58 -9.14
C LYS A 69 -1.84 8.02 -8.85
N ARG A 70 -1.92 6.76 -8.42
CA ARG A 70 -3.18 6.06 -8.08
C ARG A 70 -3.50 6.11 -6.58
N GLY A 71 -2.70 6.82 -5.78
CA GLY A 71 -2.83 6.90 -4.32
C GLY A 71 -2.23 5.71 -3.56
N GLY A 72 -1.51 4.81 -4.25
CA GLY A 72 -0.83 3.68 -3.60
C GLY A 72 0.46 4.15 -2.91
N GLU A 73 0.58 3.88 -1.62
CA GLU A 73 1.79 4.17 -0.86
C GLU A 73 2.81 3.03 -1.02
N LYS A 74 4.06 3.40 -1.32
CA LYS A 74 5.20 2.50 -1.36
C LYS A 74 6.27 2.98 -0.39
N TYR A 75 6.82 2.04 0.35
CA TYR A 75 7.77 2.27 1.43
C TYR A 75 9.15 1.82 0.96
N GLN A 76 10.15 2.70 1.04
CA GLN A 76 11.53 2.33 0.76
C GLN A 76 12.11 1.66 2.01
N VAL A 77 12.34 0.36 1.90
CA VAL A 77 12.75 -0.52 3.00
C VAL A 77 14.26 -0.75 2.92
N GLN A 78 14.95 -0.55 4.04
CA GLN A 78 16.29 -1.08 4.28
C GLN A 78 16.14 -2.47 4.89
N TRP A 79 16.70 -3.47 4.22
CA TRP A 79 16.67 -4.85 4.69
C TRP A 79 17.86 -5.14 5.59
N LYS A 80 17.64 -5.88 6.67
CA LYS A 80 18.71 -6.20 7.62
C LYS A 80 19.75 -7.10 6.97
N GLY A 81 20.99 -6.63 6.94
CA GLY A 81 22.10 -7.38 6.34
C GLY A 81 22.23 -7.22 4.82
N TYR A 82 21.45 -6.33 4.21
CA TYR A 82 21.58 -5.96 2.81
C TYR A 82 21.79 -4.46 2.69
N GLU A 83 22.68 -4.03 1.79
CA GLU A 83 22.89 -2.60 1.52
C GLU A 83 21.78 -2.04 0.62
N ASP A 84 21.22 -2.88 -0.24
CA ASP A 84 20.17 -2.49 -1.18
C ASP A 84 18.83 -2.20 -0.49
N THR A 85 18.11 -1.25 -1.08
CA THR A 85 16.78 -0.84 -0.63
C THR A 85 15.75 -1.07 -1.73
N THR A 86 14.55 -1.50 -1.34
CA THR A 86 13.46 -1.75 -2.30
C THR A 86 12.19 -1.00 -1.91
N PHE A 87 11.31 -0.77 -2.89
CA PHE A 87 10.02 -0.10 -2.67
C PHE A 87 8.90 -1.11 -2.53
N GLU A 88 8.54 -1.42 -1.30
CA GLU A 88 7.51 -2.42 -0.99
C GLU A 88 6.14 -1.77 -0.72
N PRO A 89 5.04 -2.39 -1.17
CA PRO A 89 3.70 -1.99 -0.76
C PRO A 89 3.41 -2.42 0.68
N LEU A 90 2.46 -1.75 1.34
CA LEU A 90 2.03 -2.11 2.70
C LEU A 90 1.55 -3.57 2.82
N SER A 91 1.05 -4.15 1.72
CA SER A 91 0.61 -5.54 1.64
C SER A 91 1.75 -6.57 1.69
N SER A 92 3.00 -6.15 1.45
CA SER A 92 4.19 -7.01 1.51
C SER A 92 4.49 -7.44 2.96
N PHE A 93 4.08 -6.62 3.94
CA PHE A 93 4.34 -6.86 5.35
C PHE A 93 3.22 -7.73 5.94
N ALA A 94 3.52 -9.02 6.10
CA ALA A 94 2.58 -10.00 6.65
C ALA A 94 2.29 -9.76 8.14
N SER A 95 3.29 -9.37 8.92
CA SER A 95 3.16 -9.21 10.37
C SER A 95 2.62 -7.84 10.77
N ASP A 96 1.72 -7.82 11.76
CA ASP A 96 1.13 -6.57 12.25
C ASP A 96 2.16 -5.68 12.97
N GLY A 97 3.20 -6.27 13.56
CA GLY A 97 4.30 -5.52 14.15
C GLY A 97 5.11 -4.70 13.13
N ALA A 98 5.33 -5.23 11.92
CA ALA A 98 6.04 -4.48 10.87
C ALA A 98 5.20 -3.29 10.36
N LYS A 99 3.87 -3.43 10.32
CA LYS A 99 2.95 -2.36 9.92
C LYS A 99 2.98 -1.19 10.88
N ASP A 100 3.07 -1.45 12.19
CA ASP A 100 3.11 -0.40 13.22
C ASP A 100 4.35 0.50 13.08
N VAL A 101 5.50 -0.11 12.81
CA VAL A 101 6.76 0.60 12.53
C VAL A 101 6.62 1.48 11.28
N LEU A 102 6.01 0.98 10.21
CA LEU A 102 5.78 1.72 8.96
C LEU A 102 4.88 2.93 9.19
N VAL A 103 3.80 2.79 9.95
CA VAL A 103 2.88 3.90 10.27
C VAL A 103 3.60 4.97 11.10
N THR A 104 4.37 4.56 12.11
CA THR A 104 5.12 5.50 12.96
C THR A 104 6.20 6.25 12.16
N LYS A 105 6.94 5.55 11.31
CA LYS A 105 7.96 6.17 10.44
C LYS A 105 7.33 7.08 9.40
N ARG A 106 6.12 6.78 8.92
CA ARG A 106 5.40 7.57 7.91
C ARG A 106 5.14 8.99 8.34
N GLU A 107 4.70 9.20 9.57
CA GLU A 107 4.46 10.55 10.09
C GLU A 107 5.76 11.36 10.16
N LYS A 108 6.81 10.76 10.71
CA LYS A 108 8.13 11.40 10.83
C LYS A 108 8.76 11.75 9.48
N ILE A 109 8.63 10.87 8.48
CA ILE A 109 9.15 11.13 7.13
C ILE A 109 8.37 12.28 6.48
N ARG A 110 7.04 12.30 6.59
CA ARG A 110 6.22 13.40 6.06
C ARG A 110 6.57 14.75 6.69
N GLU A 111 6.74 14.81 8.00
CA GLU A 111 7.11 16.06 8.69
C GLU A 111 8.45 16.61 8.18
N ARG A 112 9.45 15.75 7.99
CA ARG A 112 10.75 16.15 7.44
C ARG A 112 10.61 16.67 6.00
N GLN A 113 9.77 16.03 5.20
CA GLN A 113 9.59 16.39 3.80
C GLN A 113 8.87 17.74 3.65
N VAL A 114 7.83 17.99 4.45
CA VAL A 114 7.15 19.31 4.51
C VAL A 114 8.11 20.43 4.90
N ARG A 115 9.04 20.15 5.84
CA ARG A 115 10.07 21.11 6.22
C ARG A 115 11.04 21.42 5.07
N ALA A 116 11.47 20.39 4.34
CA ALA A 116 12.34 20.57 3.17
C ALA A 116 11.66 21.34 2.04
N ASP A 117 10.38 21.08 1.77
CA ASP A 117 9.60 21.79 0.75
C ASP A 117 9.33 23.26 1.14
N PHE A 118 9.27 23.58 2.43
CA PHE A 118 9.14 24.97 2.90
C PHE A 118 10.47 25.74 2.85
N ASP A 119 11.59 25.07 3.14
CA ASP A 119 12.92 25.69 3.14
C ASP A 119 13.45 25.96 1.72
N CYS A 120 12.97 25.26 0.68
CA CYS A 120 13.36 25.51 -0.72
C CYS A 120 12.68 26.71 -1.39
N ILE A 121 11.72 27.35 -0.70
CA ILE A 121 10.97 28.52 -1.21
C ILE A 121 11.65 29.87 -0.83
N LYS A 122 12.75 29.84 -0.06
CA LYS A 122 13.50 31.06 0.32
C LYS A 122 14.65 31.41 -0.61
#